data_AF-A0A848UAJ5-F1
#
_entry.id   AF-A0A848UAJ5-F1
#
_cell.length_a   1.000
_cell.length_b   1.000
_cell.length_c   1.000
_cell.angle_alpha   90.00
_cell.angle_beta   90.00
_cell.angle_gamma   90.00
#
_symmetry.space_group_name_H-M   'P 1'
#
loop_
_entity.id
_entity.type
_entity.pdbx_description
1 polymer ?
#
loop_
_entity_poly.entity_id
_entity_poly.type
_entity_poly.pdbx_seq_one_letter_code
_entity_poly.pdbx_strand_id
1 'polypeptide(L)'
;MHFTVHRAEWYRLTLDQLQDMDTVSAVPPSEDRFPDDVIVLLHESNVTVSCVPIRMDDGQWQAAIFFVLPADAACLRNGKLPGGPFSVAIDADLHEHEKGTLIEIGIDIRTPVEPSRGTLLFITGHSPSHFDTIKLISEQQEMLLFIGDEYCRVLYRQRIPVSEAMRKGIRQLLDEAVGRDALIRLTGHYDPDKVFMDVVSSLQLSCKE
;
A
#
# COMPACT_ATOMS: atom_id res chain seq x y z
N MET A 1 0.35 18.24 -11.70
CA MET A 1 -0.49 17.28 -10.92
C MET A 1 -0.79 17.92 -9.59
N HIS A 2 -2.04 18.31 -9.35
CA HIS A 2 -2.50 18.77 -8.04
C HIS A 2 -3.08 17.54 -7.33
N PHE A 3 -2.55 17.22 -6.15
CA PHE A 3 -3.17 16.23 -5.25
C PHE A 3 -3.83 17.00 -4.11
N THR A 4 -5.15 16.83 -3.98
CA THR A 4 -5.90 17.33 -2.82
C THR A 4 -5.89 16.21 -1.78
N VAL A 5 -5.32 16.49 -0.61
CA VAL A 5 -5.18 15.52 0.49
C VAL A 5 -6.48 15.50 1.29
N HIS A 6 -7.23 14.41 1.23
CA HIS A 6 -8.36 14.18 2.12
C HIS A 6 -8.02 13.15 3.20
N ARG A 7 -8.46 13.48 4.42
CA ARG A 7 -8.26 12.72 5.65
C ARG A 7 -9.14 11.48 5.63
N ALA A 8 -8.56 10.36 6.00
CA ALA A 8 -9.05 9.04 5.68
C ALA A 8 -9.06 8.18 6.96
N GLU A 9 -10.11 8.29 7.78
CA GLU A 9 -10.39 7.35 8.88
C GLU A 9 -11.05 6.10 8.27
N TRP A 10 -10.40 4.92 8.31
CA TRP A 10 -10.90 3.73 7.61
C TRP A 10 -10.88 2.41 8.39
N TYR A 11 -11.82 1.55 7.96
CA TYR A 11 -12.37 0.35 8.58
C TYR A 11 -11.56 -0.95 8.32
N ARG A 12 -11.86 -1.99 9.11
CA ARG A 12 -11.30 -3.34 9.01
C ARG A 12 -12.03 -4.17 7.94
N LEU A 13 -11.31 -4.70 6.95
CA LEU A 13 -11.86 -5.53 5.87
C LEU A 13 -11.83 -7.04 6.18
N THR A 14 -12.87 -7.78 5.78
CA THR A 14 -12.95 -9.25 5.87
C THR A 14 -13.06 -9.89 4.48
N LEU A 15 -12.39 -11.03 4.22
CA LEU A 15 -12.41 -11.71 2.90
C LEU A 15 -13.80 -12.13 2.40
N ASP A 16 -14.81 -12.22 3.25
CA ASP A 16 -16.20 -12.48 2.83
C ASP A 16 -16.75 -11.39 1.86
N GLN A 17 -16.08 -10.23 1.79
CA GLN A 17 -16.37 -9.18 0.81
C GLN A 17 -15.63 -9.37 -0.52
N LEU A 18 -14.85 -10.45 -0.69
CA LEU A 18 -13.93 -10.66 -1.82
C LEU A 18 -14.26 -11.86 -2.72
N GLN A 19 -15.26 -12.71 -2.43
CA GLN A 19 -15.79 -13.66 -3.42
C GLN A 19 -17.07 -14.37 -2.94
N ASP A 20 -18.14 -14.29 -3.75
CA ASP A 20 -19.34 -15.12 -3.63
C ASP A 20 -19.31 -16.14 -4.78
N MET A 21 -18.98 -17.39 -4.49
CA MET A 21 -19.12 -18.51 -5.43
C MET A 21 -19.44 -19.80 -4.69
N ASP A 22 -20.72 -20.17 -4.69
CA ASP A 22 -21.16 -21.54 -5.04
C ASP A 22 -22.70 -21.59 -5.18
N THR A 23 -23.25 -21.35 -6.37
CA THR A 23 -24.30 -22.20 -7.00
C THR A 23 -24.70 -21.73 -8.41
N VAL A 24 -25.01 -22.71 -9.25
CA VAL A 24 -25.35 -22.62 -10.67
C VAL A 24 -26.51 -21.66 -10.98
N SER A 25 -26.26 -20.55 -11.69
CA SER A 25 -27.18 -19.93 -12.66
C SER A 25 -26.50 -18.80 -13.46
N ALA A 26 -26.96 -18.57 -14.69
CA ALA A 26 -26.32 -17.73 -15.71
C ALA A 26 -26.25 -16.23 -15.35
N VAL A 27 -25.13 -15.81 -14.75
CA VAL A 27 -24.70 -14.42 -14.58
C VAL A 27 -23.34 -14.26 -15.29
N PRO A 28 -23.10 -13.19 -16.08
CA PRO A 28 -21.79 -12.97 -16.73
C PRO A 28 -20.66 -12.98 -15.69
N PRO A 29 -19.42 -13.34 -16.06
CA PRO A 29 -18.34 -13.49 -15.09
C PRO A 29 -18.17 -12.18 -14.34
N SER A 30 -18.36 -12.21 -13.01
CA SER A 30 -17.95 -11.12 -12.15
C SER A 30 -16.45 -10.93 -12.37
N GLU A 31 -16.07 -9.83 -13.01
CA GLU A 31 -14.66 -9.46 -13.14
C GLU A 31 -14.11 -9.31 -11.71
N ASP A 32 -13.11 -10.12 -11.34
CA ASP A 32 -12.41 -9.96 -10.06
C ASP A 32 -11.96 -8.49 -9.93
N ARG A 33 -12.35 -7.82 -8.84
CA ARG A 33 -12.04 -6.41 -8.55
C ARG A 33 -11.42 -6.27 -7.16
N PHE A 34 -10.81 -5.12 -6.90
CA PHE A 34 -10.38 -4.77 -5.55
C PHE A 34 -11.59 -4.67 -4.60
N PRO A 35 -11.40 -4.87 -3.28
CA PRO A 35 -12.47 -4.63 -2.31
C PRO A 35 -12.97 -3.18 -2.38
N ASP A 36 -14.27 -2.96 -2.16
CA ASP A 36 -14.88 -1.63 -2.26
C ASP A 36 -14.18 -0.58 -1.36
N ASP A 37 -13.83 -0.93 -0.12
CA ASP A 37 -13.15 0.03 0.77
C ASP A 37 -11.74 0.39 0.26
N VAL A 38 -11.06 -0.52 -0.45
CA VAL A 38 -9.78 -0.22 -1.10
C VAL A 38 -9.98 0.69 -2.30
N ILE A 39 -11.03 0.46 -3.10
CA ILE A 39 -11.40 1.31 -4.23
C ILE A 39 -11.68 2.73 -3.72
N VAL A 40 -12.52 2.87 -2.71
CA VAL A 40 -12.82 4.16 -2.05
C VAL A 40 -11.55 4.83 -1.56
N LEU A 41 -10.69 4.09 -0.84
CA LEU A 41 -9.43 4.62 -0.32
C LEU A 41 -8.52 5.17 -1.44
N LEU A 42 -8.34 4.41 -2.52
CA LEU A 42 -7.49 4.80 -3.66
C LEU A 42 -8.06 6.05 -4.36
N HIS A 43 -9.37 6.08 -4.60
CA HIS A 43 -10.03 7.20 -5.29
C HIS A 43 -10.09 8.47 -4.45
N GLU A 44 -10.50 8.39 -3.18
CA GLU A 44 -10.61 9.56 -2.30
C GLU A 44 -9.24 10.18 -1.99
N SER A 45 -8.21 9.34 -1.91
CA SER A 45 -6.83 9.80 -1.71
C SER A 45 -6.14 10.20 -3.03
N ASN A 46 -6.77 9.93 -4.18
CA ASN A 46 -6.21 10.13 -5.51
C ASN A 46 -4.80 9.50 -5.65
N VAL A 47 -4.64 8.26 -5.20
CA VAL A 47 -3.37 7.50 -5.26
C VAL A 47 -3.52 6.24 -6.09
N THR A 48 -2.41 5.75 -6.64
CA THR A 48 -2.38 4.53 -7.47
C THR A 48 -1.87 3.31 -6.71
N VAL A 49 -1.44 3.47 -5.47
CA VAL A 49 -0.94 2.34 -4.66
C VAL A 49 -1.39 2.50 -3.22
N SER A 50 -1.80 1.40 -2.61
CA SER A 50 -2.14 1.33 -1.19
C SER A 50 -1.72 -0.02 -0.62
N CYS A 51 -1.49 -0.06 0.69
CA CYS A 51 -1.22 -1.30 1.41
C CYS A 51 -2.02 -1.30 2.70
N VAL A 52 -2.89 -2.30 2.85
CA VAL A 52 -3.86 -2.36 3.93
C VAL A 52 -3.88 -3.74 4.58
N PRO A 53 -4.30 -3.84 5.86
CA PRO A 53 -4.57 -5.11 6.49
C PRO A 53 -5.81 -5.75 5.86
N ILE A 54 -5.69 -7.02 5.51
CA ILE A 54 -6.78 -7.86 5.04
C ILE A 54 -6.87 -9.12 5.91
N ARG A 55 -8.08 -9.66 6.04
CA ARG A 55 -8.29 -10.92 6.74
C ARG A 55 -8.52 -12.03 5.74
N MET A 56 -7.66 -13.04 5.74
CA MET A 56 -7.71 -14.26 4.93
C MET A 56 -8.87 -15.18 5.33
N ASP A 57 -9.24 -16.12 4.46
CA ASP A 57 -10.33 -17.10 4.68
C ASP A 57 -10.10 -17.98 5.91
N ASP A 58 -8.84 -18.30 6.21
CA ASP A 58 -8.44 -19.04 7.42
C ASP A 58 -8.48 -18.17 8.70
N GLY A 59 -8.92 -16.91 8.57
CA GLY A 59 -9.04 -15.93 9.63
C GLY A 59 -7.73 -15.21 9.97
N GLN A 60 -6.60 -15.54 9.33
CA GLN A 60 -5.31 -14.87 9.54
C GLN A 60 -5.33 -13.45 8.96
N TRP A 61 -4.70 -12.51 9.64
CA TRP A 61 -4.49 -11.16 9.11
C TRP A 61 -3.17 -11.09 8.35
N GLN A 62 -3.18 -10.38 7.22
CA GLN A 62 -1.99 -10.10 6.41
C GLN A 62 -2.06 -8.68 5.87
N ALA A 63 -0.92 -8.05 5.59
CA ALA A 63 -0.89 -6.86 4.74
C ALA A 63 -0.93 -7.28 3.27
N ALA A 64 -1.66 -6.51 2.45
CA ALA A 64 -1.74 -6.68 1.01
C ALA A 64 -1.57 -5.34 0.28
N ILE A 65 -0.80 -5.36 -0.81
CA ILE A 65 -0.60 -4.23 -1.71
C ILE A 65 -1.61 -4.28 -2.84
N PHE A 66 -2.24 -3.14 -3.09
CA PHE A 66 -3.12 -2.90 -4.23
C PHE A 66 -2.48 -1.82 -5.09
N PHE A 67 -2.15 -2.15 -6.33
CA PHE A 67 -1.43 -1.29 -7.27
C PHE A 67 -2.26 -1.10 -8.54
N VAL A 68 -2.59 0.14 -8.88
CA VAL A 68 -3.34 0.53 -10.07
C VAL A 68 -2.35 0.99 -11.15
N LEU A 69 -2.42 0.35 -12.31
CA LEU A 69 -1.75 0.83 -13.51
C LEU A 69 -2.62 1.89 -14.19
N PRO A 70 -2.05 3.03 -14.62
CA PRO A 70 -2.79 3.98 -15.44
C PRO A 70 -3.12 3.34 -16.81
N ALA A 71 -4.23 3.79 -17.41
CA ALA A 71 -4.75 3.23 -18.67
C ALA A 71 -3.73 3.24 -19.83
N ASP A 72 -2.79 4.19 -19.80
CA ASP A 72 -1.74 4.40 -20.79
C ASP A 72 -0.37 3.81 -20.40
N ALA A 73 -0.29 3.03 -19.32
CA ALA A 73 0.96 2.38 -18.90
C ALA A 73 1.54 1.53 -20.04
N ALA A 74 2.84 1.70 -20.34
CA ALA A 74 3.46 1.05 -21.51
C ALA A 74 3.51 -0.48 -21.39
N CYS A 75 3.37 -1.01 -20.17
CA CYS A 75 3.29 -2.43 -19.89
C CYS A 75 1.94 -3.06 -20.31
N LEU A 76 0.90 -2.25 -20.53
CA LEU A 76 -0.42 -2.72 -20.94
C LEU A 76 -0.48 -2.99 -22.44
N ARG A 77 -1.13 -4.10 -22.80
CA ARG A 77 -1.47 -4.46 -24.19
C ARG A 77 -2.96 -4.67 -24.30
N ASN A 78 -3.65 -3.73 -24.96
CA ASN A 78 -5.11 -3.73 -25.08
C ASN A 78 -5.82 -3.82 -23.72
N GLY A 79 -5.37 -3.03 -22.73
CA GLY A 79 -5.92 -3.02 -21.37
C GLY A 79 -5.60 -4.26 -20.53
N LYS A 80 -4.67 -5.12 -20.99
CA LYS A 80 -4.25 -6.32 -20.25
C LYS A 80 -2.78 -6.22 -19.89
N LEU A 81 -2.41 -6.76 -18.74
CA LEU A 81 -1.03 -6.91 -18.30
C LEU A 81 -0.51 -8.31 -18.67
N PRO A 82 0.30 -8.47 -19.73
CA PRO A 82 0.77 -9.79 -20.15
C PRO A 82 1.93 -10.30 -19.27
N GLY A 83 1.96 -11.60 -19.01
CA GLY A 83 3.08 -12.29 -18.35
C GLY A 83 2.89 -12.50 -16.85
N GLY A 84 4.01 -12.55 -16.12
CA GLY A 84 4.07 -12.80 -14.67
C GLY A 84 4.58 -14.21 -14.30
N PRO A 85 5.00 -14.44 -13.04
CA PRO A 85 5.08 -13.46 -11.95
C PRO A 85 6.15 -12.38 -12.21
N PHE A 86 5.90 -11.17 -11.71
CA PHE A 86 6.83 -10.06 -11.85
C PHE A 86 7.82 -10.05 -10.69
N SER A 87 9.07 -9.66 -10.98
CA SER A 87 10.03 -9.37 -9.93
C SER A 87 9.60 -8.09 -9.22
N VAL A 88 9.56 -8.11 -7.88
CA VAL A 88 9.21 -6.95 -7.06
C VAL A 88 10.38 -6.65 -6.13
N ALA A 89 10.89 -5.43 -6.21
CA ALA A 89 11.82 -4.90 -5.24
C ALA A 89 11.06 -3.99 -4.26
N ILE A 90 11.42 -4.10 -2.99
CA ILE A 90 10.85 -3.30 -1.91
C ILE A 90 12.00 -2.75 -1.08
N ASP A 91 11.98 -1.45 -0.88
CA ASP A 91 12.89 -0.71 -0.01
C ASP A 91 12.07 0.11 0.99
N ALA A 92 12.64 0.38 2.15
CA ALA A 92 11.95 1.11 3.21
C ALA A 92 12.93 2.07 3.88
N ASP A 93 12.43 3.26 4.21
CA ASP A 93 13.19 4.31 4.87
C ASP A 93 12.36 4.98 5.98
N LEU A 94 13.04 5.61 6.94
CA LEU A 94 12.43 6.38 8.01
C LEU A 94 12.72 7.86 7.83
N HIS A 95 11.68 8.63 7.57
CA HIS A 95 11.74 10.09 7.56
C HIS A 95 11.61 10.62 8.98
N GLU A 96 12.71 11.18 9.47
CA GLU A 96 12.75 11.88 10.74
C GLU A 96 12.29 13.33 10.58
N HIS A 97 11.34 13.75 11.42
CA HIS A 97 10.88 15.13 11.43
C HIS A 97 10.76 15.65 12.87
N GLU A 98 10.88 16.97 13.06
CA GLU A 98 10.73 17.60 14.38
C GLU A 98 9.33 17.42 15.01
N LYS A 99 8.34 17.05 14.19
CA LYS A 99 6.93 16.87 14.59
C LYS A 99 6.46 15.42 14.63
N GLY A 100 7.30 14.46 14.26
CA GLY A 100 6.95 13.05 14.22
C GLY A 100 7.86 12.29 13.26
N THR A 101 7.45 11.07 12.92
CA THR A 101 8.15 10.22 11.98
C THR A 101 7.19 9.67 10.93
N LEU A 102 7.76 9.30 9.78
CA LEU A 102 7.02 8.69 8.69
C LEU A 102 7.88 7.57 8.09
N ILE A 103 7.30 6.38 7.93
CA ILE A 103 7.96 5.28 7.23
C ILE A 103 7.54 5.34 5.76
N GLU A 104 8.52 5.40 4.87
CA GLU A 104 8.34 5.26 3.43
C GLU A 104 8.64 3.81 3.03
N ILE A 105 7.81 3.25 2.15
CA ILE A 105 8.10 1.99 1.46
C ILE A 105 8.01 2.21 -0.05
N GLY A 106 9.15 2.07 -0.72
CA GLY A 106 9.24 2.04 -2.18
C GLY A 106 8.90 0.66 -2.73
N ILE A 107 8.18 0.63 -3.85
CA ILE A 107 7.85 -0.59 -4.59
C ILE A 107 8.26 -0.39 -6.05
N ASP A 108 9.10 -1.28 -6.57
CA ASP A 108 9.47 -1.36 -7.99
C ASP A 108 9.05 -2.72 -8.54
N ILE A 109 8.01 -2.72 -9.37
CA ILE A 109 7.48 -3.90 -10.05
C ILE A 109 8.07 -3.94 -11.45
N ARG A 110 8.83 -5.00 -11.77
CA ARG A 110 9.41 -5.21 -13.09
C ARG A 110 8.37 -5.76 -14.06
N THR A 111 7.48 -4.88 -14.50
CA THR A 111 6.50 -5.13 -15.56
C THR A 111 7.16 -5.20 -16.95
N PRO A 112 6.48 -5.75 -17.97
CA PRO A 112 6.98 -5.73 -19.34
C PRO A 112 7.18 -4.31 -19.84
N VAL A 113 8.13 -4.12 -20.77
CA VAL A 113 8.47 -2.82 -21.38
C VAL A 113 9.17 -1.87 -20.41
N GLU A 114 8.55 -1.51 -19.29
CA GLU A 114 9.09 -0.62 -18.27
C GLU A 114 8.72 -1.04 -16.85
N PRO A 115 9.51 -0.69 -15.82
CA PRO A 115 9.13 -0.89 -14.42
C PRO A 115 7.99 0.04 -14.00
N SER A 116 7.05 -0.48 -13.21
CA SER A 116 6.01 0.31 -12.54
C SER A 116 6.43 0.57 -11.09
N ARG A 117 6.40 1.82 -10.66
CA ARG A 117 6.85 2.23 -9.32
C ARG A 117 5.73 2.87 -8.51
N GLY A 118 5.76 2.63 -7.20
CA GLY A 118 4.87 3.26 -6.26
C GLY A 118 5.55 3.48 -4.91
N THR A 119 5.05 4.45 -4.16
CA THR A 119 5.54 4.79 -2.83
C THR A 119 4.37 4.74 -1.86
N LEU A 120 4.57 4.04 -0.74
CA LEU A 120 3.64 3.98 0.37
C LEU A 120 4.19 4.78 1.54
N LEU A 121 3.35 5.56 2.20
CA LEU A 121 3.74 6.43 3.31
C LEU A 121 2.91 6.08 4.56
N PHE A 122 3.60 5.79 5.67
CA PHE A 122 2.98 5.33 6.91
C PHE A 122 3.33 6.22 8.09
N ILE A 123 2.30 6.82 8.70
CA ILE A 123 2.41 7.58 9.95
C ILE A 123 1.98 6.70 11.13
N THR A 124 2.92 5.96 11.69
CA THR A 124 2.65 4.85 12.63
C THR A 124 2.20 5.32 14.02
N GLY A 125 2.54 6.53 14.45
CA GLY A 125 2.02 7.07 15.71
C GLY A 125 0.57 7.56 15.61
N HIS A 126 0.10 7.99 14.44
CA HIS A 126 -1.19 8.66 14.29
C HIS A 126 -2.31 7.74 13.80
N SER A 127 -2.00 6.82 12.88
CA SER A 127 -2.99 5.94 12.26
C SER A 127 -2.82 4.48 12.73
N PRO A 128 -3.81 3.92 13.45
CA PRO A 128 -3.77 2.52 13.85
C PRO A 128 -3.65 1.55 12.67
N SER A 129 -4.29 1.86 11.54
CA SER A 129 -4.19 1.01 10.36
C SER A 129 -2.79 1.05 9.75
N HIS A 130 -2.10 2.19 9.75
CA HIS A 130 -0.72 2.27 9.30
C HIS A 130 0.22 1.46 10.21
N PHE A 131 0.02 1.57 11.52
CA PHE A 131 0.76 0.77 12.48
C PHE A 131 0.53 -0.73 12.26
N ASP A 132 -0.74 -1.15 12.17
CA ASP A 132 -1.10 -2.56 11.97
C ASP A 132 -0.57 -3.09 10.63
N THR A 133 -0.63 -2.32 9.54
CA THR A 133 -0.05 -2.71 8.25
C THR A 133 1.45 -2.94 8.37
N ILE A 134 2.22 -1.98 8.89
CA ILE A 134 3.68 -2.12 9.03
C ILE A 134 4.03 -3.30 9.94
N LYS A 135 3.29 -3.48 11.03
CA LYS A 135 3.45 -4.62 11.93
C LYS A 135 3.25 -5.94 11.19
N LEU A 136 2.16 -6.08 10.43
CA LEU A 136 1.87 -7.28 9.63
C LEU A 136 2.98 -7.56 8.62
N ILE A 137 3.45 -6.55 7.89
CA ILE A 137 4.58 -6.69 6.94
C ILE A 137 5.83 -7.21 7.67
N SER A 138 6.09 -6.75 8.90
CA SER A 138 7.23 -7.20 9.71
C SER A 138 7.12 -8.64 10.22
N GLU A 139 5.95 -9.25 10.14
CA GLU A 139 5.63 -10.57 10.70
C GLU A 139 5.37 -11.64 9.62
N GLN A 140 4.78 -11.24 8.48
CA GLN A 140 4.38 -12.16 7.42
C GLN A 140 5.54 -12.70 6.56
N GLN A 141 5.40 -13.92 6.07
CA GLN A 141 6.40 -14.55 5.20
C GLN A 141 6.23 -14.21 3.73
N GLU A 142 5.01 -13.88 3.34
CA GLU A 142 4.63 -13.50 2.00
C GLU A 142 3.68 -12.32 2.09
N MET A 143 3.70 -11.45 1.09
CA MET A 143 2.78 -10.33 0.94
C MET A 143 1.99 -10.47 -0.34
N LEU A 144 0.68 -10.29 -0.26
CA LEU A 144 -0.16 -10.32 -1.45
C LEU A 144 0.00 -9.02 -2.22
N LEU A 145 0.16 -9.14 -3.54
CA LEU A 145 0.15 -8.03 -4.48
C LEU A 145 -0.97 -8.25 -5.48
N PHE A 146 -1.88 -7.29 -5.55
CA PHE A 146 -2.91 -7.18 -6.56
C PHE A 146 -2.57 -6.02 -7.48
N ILE A 147 -2.50 -6.28 -8.79
CA ILE A 147 -2.30 -5.26 -9.82
C ILE A 147 -3.63 -5.11 -10.56
N GLY A 148 -4.15 -3.89 -10.65
CA GLY A 148 -5.41 -3.57 -11.29
C GLY A 148 -5.28 -2.51 -12.38
N ASP A 149 -6.34 -2.38 -13.18
CA ASP A 149 -6.52 -1.27 -14.12
C ASP A 149 -7.07 -0.01 -13.44
N GLU A 150 -7.27 1.06 -14.20
CA GLU A 150 -7.83 2.33 -13.71
C GLU A 150 -9.26 2.21 -13.14
N TYR A 151 -9.94 1.08 -13.36
CA TYR A 151 -11.25 0.75 -12.81
C TYR A 151 -11.16 -0.24 -11.64
N CYS A 152 -9.96 -0.46 -11.11
CA CYS A 152 -9.66 -1.40 -10.03
C CYS A 152 -10.09 -2.85 -10.33
N ARG A 153 -10.14 -3.23 -11.61
CA ARG A 153 -10.29 -4.64 -12.02
C ARG A 153 -8.95 -5.32 -11.91
N VAL A 154 -8.92 -6.50 -11.31
CA VAL A 154 -7.68 -7.25 -11.08
C VAL A 154 -7.13 -7.74 -12.42
N LEU A 155 -5.98 -7.21 -12.81
CA LEU A 155 -5.21 -7.66 -13.97
C LEU A 155 -4.26 -8.80 -13.62
N TYR A 156 -3.68 -8.76 -12.41
CA TYR A 156 -2.75 -9.77 -11.95
C TYR A 156 -2.72 -9.88 -10.42
N ARG A 157 -2.38 -11.07 -9.91
CA ARG A 157 -2.25 -11.35 -8.47
C ARG A 157 -1.05 -12.27 -8.23
N GLN A 158 -0.21 -11.92 -7.26
CA GLN A 158 0.95 -12.72 -6.87
C GLN A 158 1.27 -12.58 -5.39
N ARG A 159 2.08 -13.52 -4.90
CA ARG A 159 2.70 -13.45 -3.58
C ARG A 159 4.14 -12.99 -3.71
N ILE A 160 4.54 -12.03 -2.89
CA ILE A 160 5.90 -11.51 -2.79
C ILE A 160 6.53 -12.11 -1.54
N PRO A 161 7.61 -12.91 -1.65
CA PRO A 161 8.33 -13.38 -0.48
C PRO A 161 8.91 -12.20 0.31
N VAL A 162 8.65 -12.15 1.62
CA VAL A 162 9.25 -11.18 2.53
C VAL A 162 10.40 -11.88 3.25
N SER A 163 11.63 -11.48 2.93
CA SER A 163 12.82 -12.09 3.53
C SER A 163 12.88 -11.81 5.04
N GLU A 164 13.61 -12.64 5.78
CA GLU A 164 13.84 -12.40 7.20
C GLU A 164 14.56 -11.07 7.45
N ALA A 165 15.53 -10.72 6.61
CA ALA A 165 16.24 -9.45 6.68
C ALA A 165 15.29 -8.26 6.50
N MET A 166 14.37 -8.33 5.52
CA MET A 166 13.36 -7.31 5.29
C MET A 166 12.39 -7.19 6.47
N ARG A 167 11.85 -8.31 6.96
CA ARG A 167 10.99 -8.33 8.16
C ARG A 167 11.66 -7.66 9.35
N LYS A 168 12.93 -8.00 9.60
CA LYS A 168 13.71 -7.43 10.71
C LYS A 168 13.95 -5.94 10.51
N GLY A 169 14.32 -5.52 9.29
CA GLY A 169 14.51 -4.11 8.96
C GLY A 169 13.25 -3.29 9.20
N ILE A 170 12.11 -3.74 8.65
CA ILE A 170 10.80 -3.07 8.83
C ILE A 170 10.40 -3.01 10.31
N ARG A 171 10.65 -4.08 11.08
CA ARG A 171 10.42 -4.06 12.54
C ARG A 171 11.27 -3.01 13.24
N GLN A 172 12.55 -2.89 12.89
CA GLN A 172 13.43 -1.88 13.46
C GLN A 172 12.96 -0.46 13.15
N LEU A 173 12.54 -0.20 11.91
CA LEU A 173 11.95 1.09 11.52
C LEU A 173 10.67 1.38 12.32
N LEU A 174 9.81 0.38 12.52
CA LEU A 174 8.59 0.53 13.33
C LEU A 174 8.91 0.86 14.79
N ASP A 175 9.83 0.12 15.41
CA ASP A 175 10.22 0.33 16.81
C ASP A 175 10.84 1.72 17.00
N GLU A 176 11.67 2.16 16.04
CA GLU A 176 12.28 3.49 16.06
C GLU A 176 11.24 4.60 15.87
N ALA A 177 10.35 4.48 14.89
CA ALA A 177 9.27 5.43 14.64
C ALA A 177 8.39 5.61 15.89
N VAL A 178 7.98 4.51 16.53
CA VAL A 178 7.17 4.53 17.76
C VAL A 178 7.93 5.19 18.91
N GLY A 179 9.20 4.84 19.11
CA GLY A 179 10.03 5.41 20.18
C GLY A 179 10.19 6.92 20.02
N ARG A 180 10.47 7.39 18.81
CA ARG A 180 10.65 8.82 18.50
C ARG A 180 9.34 9.59 18.61
N ASP A 181 8.25 9.07 18.05
CA ASP A 181 6.92 9.69 18.15
C ASP A 181 6.49 9.84 19.62
N ALA A 182 6.78 8.85 20.47
CA ALA A 182 6.50 8.94 21.91
C ALA A 182 7.27 10.10 22.57
N LEU A 183 8.56 10.26 22.26
CA LEU A 183 9.36 11.38 22.79
C LEU A 183 8.84 12.74 22.30
N ILE A 184 8.51 12.86 21.01
CA ILE A 184 7.99 14.11 20.44
C ILE A 184 6.64 14.47 21.06
N ARG A 185 5.78 13.49 21.34
CA ARG A 185 4.52 13.72 22.06
C ARG A 185 4.73 14.30 23.46
N LEU A 186 5.74 13.85 24.18
CA LEU A 186 6.08 14.40 25.50
C LEU A 186 6.49 15.88 25.44
N THR A 187 6.97 16.36 24.29
CA THR A 187 7.30 17.79 24.08
C THR A 187 6.07 18.66 23.77
N GLY A 188 4.91 18.07 23.47
CA GLY A 188 3.70 18.80 23.06
C GLY A 188 3.74 19.35 21.63
N HIS A 189 4.72 18.94 20.83
CA HIS A 189 4.91 19.41 19.45
C HIS A 189 4.60 18.35 18.38
N TYR A 190 3.93 17.26 18.75
CA TYR A 190 3.58 16.21 17.79
C TYR A 190 2.52 16.70 16.79
N ASP A 191 2.86 16.68 15.50
CA ASP A 191 1.99 17.09 14.40
C ASP A 191 2.24 16.18 13.17
N PRO A 192 1.57 15.02 13.12
CA PRO A 192 1.75 14.02 12.07
C PRO A 192 1.29 14.50 10.70
N ASP A 193 0.26 15.35 10.65
CA ASP A 193 -0.28 15.90 9.41
C ASP A 193 0.76 16.81 8.74
N LYS A 194 1.48 17.62 9.54
CA LYS A 194 2.61 18.42 9.04
C LYS A 194 3.75 17.55 8.52
N VAL A 195 4.12 16.47 9.23
CA VAL A 195 5.17 15.53 8.76
C VAL A 195 4.82 15.00 7.38
N PHE A 196 3.58 14.52 7.21
CA PHE A 196 3.13 13.95 5.93
C PHE A 196 3.20 14.97 4.79
N MET A 197 2.68 16.18 5.01
CA MET A 197 2.72 17.24 4.02
C MET A 197 4.14 17.62 3.61
N ASP A 198 5.05 17.74 4.58
CA ASP A 198 6.44 18.14 4.32
C ASP A 198 7.18 17.04 3.54
N VAL A 199 6.99 15.76 3.89
CA VAL A 199 7.57 14.62 3.14
C VAL A 199 7.01 14.55 1.72
N VAL A 200 5.68 14.60 1.54
CA VAL A 200 5.06 14.58 0.20
C VAL A 200 5.57 15.72 -0.67
N SER A 201 5.70 16.92 -0.09
CA SER A 201 6.25 18.08 -0.80
C SER A 201 7.70 17.85 -1.23
N SER A 202 8.52 17.22 -0.38
CA SER A 202 9.91 16.89 -0.71
C SER A 202 10.04 15.89 -1.87
N LEU A 203 9.18 14.84 -1.89
CA LEU A 203 9.15 13.84 -2.96
C LEU A 203 8.73 14.45 -4.31
N GLN A 204 7.80 15.41 -4.29
CA GLN A 204 7.38 16.12 -5.51
C GLN A 204 8.46 17.05 -6.06
N LEU A 205 9.31 17.62 -5.20
CA LEU A 205 10.43 18.45 -5.63
C LEU A 205 11.55 17.59 -6.24
N SER A 206 11.79 16.39 -5.71
CA SER A 206 12.76 15.43 -6.24
C SER A 206 12.43 14.92 -7.65
N CYS A 207 11.15 14.91 -8.06
CA CYS A 207 10.73 14.46 -9.40
C CYS A 207 10.82 15.55 -10.50
N LYS A 208 11.30 16.76 -10.18
CA LYS A 208 11.38 17.89 -11.13
C LYS A 208 12.80 18.17 -11.67
N GLU A 209 13.78 17.35 -11.33
CA GLU A 209 15.16 17.43 -11.85
C GLU A 209 15.40 16.38 -12.95
#